data_AF-A0A6B2LAY5-F1
#
_entry.id   AF-A0A6B2LAY5-F1
#
_cell.length_a   1.000
_cell.length_b   1.000
_cell.length_c   1.000
_cell.angle_alpha   90.00
_cell.angle_beta   90.00
_cell.angle_gamma   90.00
#
_symmetry.space_group_name_H-M   'P 1'
#
loop_
_entity.id
_entity.type
_entity.pdbx_description
1 polymer ?
#
loop_
_entity_poly.entity_id
_entity_poly.type
_entity_poly.pdbx_seq_one_letter_code
_entity_poly.pdbx_strand_id
1 'polypeptide(L)'
;MSVIVHLSTLNQQCFNLALEDGSLEILIKRINIEDELELLNSLELVEKIAITVHGLEYLISKGILNHFISILQKDNDGAGGLVAEKLITITGNIFRQSAQLSQILLSLPIVEIYADKLEKQFHEMPVISAIGALGRHSIGQKYLQENGALLLNLSPYFDCADNDLKIILLNAVSEMFGNSLKDENPNIHTLYTSLSLNPPTTQIMLNFIRKPFFEVRKAAYSVLYAIAKFNWGISEIAATPGLLDFLLNRQNEPEIEGLTWRFSIFEKILENPDGKQCVGIEKYYNILEYAKRGIVFVPGQSEPIVKKEIW
;
A
#
# COMPACT_ATOMS: atom_id res chain seq x y z
N MET A 1 7.83 -15.75 -25.90
CA MET A 1 6.68 -15.48 -25.02
C MET A 1 6.82 -14.18 -24.23
N SER A 2 7.83 -14.01 -23.36
CA SER A 2 7.98 -12.81 -22.49
C SER A 2 7.94 -11.46 -23.24
N VAL A 3 8.63 -11.34 -24.38
CA VAL A 3 8.61 -10.11 -25.21
C VAL A 3 7.21 -9.81 -25.76
N ILE A 4 6.50 -10.83 -26.22
CA ILE A 4 5.16 -10.68 -26.80
C ILE A 4 4.16 -10.23 -25.73
N VAL A 5 4.27 -10.79 -24.52
CA VAL A 5 3.49 -10.34 -23.35
C VAL A 5 3.80 -8.88 -23.04
N HIS A 6 5.07 -8.46 -23.02
CA HIS A 6 5.39 -7.06 -22.75
C HIS A 6 4.83 -6.11 -23.82
N LEU A 7 4.89 -6.49 -25.10
CA LEU A 7 4.30 -5.69 -26.17
C LEU A 7 2.77 -5.60 -26.02
N SER A 8 2.11 -6.69 -25.63
CA SER A 8 0.65 -6.73 -25.47
C SER A 8 0.15 -5.85 -24.31
N THR A 9 1.02 -5.45 -23.37
CA THR A 9 0.64 -4.51 -22.31
C THR A 9 0.67 -3.03 -22.73
N LEU A 10 1.29 -2.69 -23.86
CA LEU A 10 1.51 -1.28 -24.24
C LEU A 10 0.22 -0.55 -24.62
N ASN A 11 -0.65 -1.21 -25.39
CA ASN A 11 -1.95 -0.69 -25.81
C ASN A 11 -2.82 -1.79 -26.43
N GLN A 12 -4.09 -1.48 -26.67
CA GLN A 12 -5.07 -2.39 -27.28
C GLN A 12 -4.64 -2.94 -28.65
N GLN A 13 -3.98 -2.14 -29.49
CA GLN A 13 -3.59 -2.58 -30.83
C GLN A 13 -2.51 -3.67 -30.75
N CYS A 14 -1.46 -3.44 -29.94
CA CYS A 14 -0.43 -4.44 -29.69
C CYS A 14 -1.00 -5.70 -29.04
N PHE A 15 -2.00 -5.56 -28.17
CA PHE A 15 -2.71 -6.68 -27.58
C PHE A 15 -3.45 -7.52 -28.63
N ASN A 16 -4.20 -6.87 -29.52
CA ASN A 16 -4.94 -7.55 -30.59
C ASN A 16 -3.99 -8.30 -31.55
N LEU A 17 -2.84 -7.71 -31.89
CA LEU A 17 -1.83 -8.40 -32.71
C LEU A 17 -1.30 -9.67 -32.03
N ALA A 18 -1.09 -9.62 -30.71
CA ALA A 18 -0.64 -10.78 -29.95
C ALA A 18 -1.72 -11.88 -29.82
N LEU A 19 -3.01 -11.51 -29.86
CA LEU A 19 -4.13 -12.46 -29.97
C LEU A 19 -4.20 -13.07 -31.37
N GLU A 20 -4.10 -12.27 -32.43
CA GLU A 20 -4.19 -12.73 -33.82
C GLU A 20 -3.09 -13.75 -34.17
N ASP A 21 -1.88 -13.56 -33.64
CA ASP A 21 -0.75 -14.49 -33.79
C ASP A 21 -0.91 -15.79 -32.96
N GLY A 22 -1.91 -15.87 -32.07
CA GLY A 22 -2.15 -17.06 -31.25
C GLY A 22 -1.23 -17.17 -30.03
N SER A 23 -0.34 -16.20 -29.83
CA SER A 23 0.66 -16.21 -28.76
C SER A 23 0.02 -16.18 -27.37
N LEU A 24 -1.03 -15.38 -27.18
CA LEU A 24 -1.72 -15.31 -25.89
C LEU A 24 -2.52 -16.58 -25.59
N GLU A 25 -3.10 -17.23 -26.59
CA GLU A 25 -3.79 -18.51 -26.45
C GLU A 25 -2.84 -19.60 -25.95
N ILE A 26 -1.59 -19.61 -26.42
CA ILE A 26 -0.55 -20.53 -25.93
C ILE A 26 -0.31 -20.30 -24.43
N LEU A 27 -0.21 -19.04 -24.00
CA LEU A 27 -0.03 -18.71 -22.58
C LEU A 27 -1.23 -19.17 -21.75
N ILE A 28 -2.46 -18.91 -22.21
CA ILE A 28 -3.68 -19.30 -21.48
C ILE A 28 -3.78 -20.82 -21.32
N LYS A 29 -3.39 -21.60 -22.33
CA LYS A 29 -3.38 -23.07 -22.24
C LYS A 29 -2.46 -23.59 -21.14
N ARG A 30 -1.38 -22.88 -20.81
CA ARG A 30 -0.42 -23.27 -19.77
C ARG A 30 -0.94 -23.09 -18.35
N ILE A 31 -2.02 -22.35 -18.16
CA ILE A 31 -2.63 -22.15 -16.84
C ILE A 31 -3.25 -23.45 -16.29
N ASN A 32 -3.56 -24.41 -17.16
CA ASN A 32 -4.14 -25.70 -16.76
C ASN A 32 -3.09 -26.82 -16.58
N ILE A 33 -1.80 -26.48 -16.51
CA ILE A 33 -0.72 -27.47 -16.35
C ILE A 33 -0.64 -27.90 -14.88
N GLU A 34 -0.44 -29.21 -14.64
CA GLU A 34 -0.32 -29.80 -13.30
C GLU A 34 1.00 -29.45 -12.60
N ASP A 35 2.07 -29.18 -13.37
CA ASP A 35 3.36 -28.76 -12.85
C ASP A 35 3.28 -27.37 -12.22
N GLU A 36 3.48 -27.31 -10.90
CA GLU A 36 3.36 -26.09 -10.10
C GLU A 36 4.37 -25.02 -10.53
N LEU A 37 5.59 -25.40 -10.91
CA LEU A 37 6.64 -24.44 -11.31
C LEU A 37 6.34 -23.84 -12.68
N GLU A 38 5.87 -24.64 -13.63
CA GLU A 38 5.46 -24.14 -14.94
C GLU A 38 4.21 -23.26 -14.83
N LEU A 39 3.28 -23.60 -13.93
CA LEU A 39 2.14 -22.76 -13.60
C LEU A 39 2.59 -21.41 -13.03
N LEU A 40 3.47 -21.39 -12.02
CA LEU A 40 3.99 -20.16 -11.42
C LEU A 40 4.68 -19.24 -12.45
N ASN A 41 5.50 -19.82 -13.34
CA ASN A 41 6.13 -19.08 -14.44
C ASN A 41 5.09 -18.48 -15.41
N SER A 42 4.03 -19.22 -15.68
CA SER A 42 2.93 -18.75 -16.54
C SER A 42 2.13 -17.64 -15.86
N LEU A 43 1.89 -17.75 -14.55
CA LEU A 43 1.21 -16.75 -13.74
C LEU A 43 1.96 -15.41 -13.71
N GLU A 44 3.30 -15.41 -13.71
CA GLU A 44 4.08 -14.17 -13.82
C GLU A 44 3.82 -13.42 -15.14
N LEU A 45 3.64 -14.16 -16.25
CA LEU A 45 3.30 -13.56 -17.54
C LEU A 45 1.84 -13.11 -17.60
N VAL A 46 0.93 -13.89 -17.00
CA VAL A 46 -0.49 -13.54 -16.92
C VAL A 46 -0.70 -12.26 -16.10
N GLU A 47 0.05 -12.09 -15.02
CA GLU A 47 0.02 -10.89 -14.19
C GLU A 47 0.27 -9.62 -15.00
N LYS A 48 1.29 -9.62 -15.86
CA LYS A 48 1.63 -8.48 -16.73
C LYS A 48 0.45 -8.08 -17.61
N ILE A 49 -0.30 -9.07 -18.10
CA ILE A 49 -1.52 -8.84 -18.89
C ILE A 49 -2.65 -8.33 -18.01
N ALA A 50 -2.83 -8.94 -16.84
CA ALA A 50 -3.94 -8.67 -15.92
C ALA A 50 -3.93 -7.24 -15.35
N ILE A 51 -2.76 -6.59 -15.28
CA ILE A 51 -2.63 -5.18 -14.88
C ILE A 51 -2.95 -4.19 -16.03
N THR A 52 -3.60 -4.65 -17.10
CA THR A 52 -4.14 -3.78 -18.17
C THR A 52 -5.63 -4.02 -18.30
N VAL A 53 -6.41 -2.98 -18.65
CA VAL A 53 -7.88 -3.08 -18.75
C VAL A 53 -8.28 -4.15 -19.77
N HIS A 54 -7.73 -4.04 -20.97
CA HIS A 54 -8.00 -4.97 -22.07
C HIS A 54 -7.53 -6.39 -21.78
N GLY A 55 -6.39 -6.52 -21.09
CA GLY A 55 -5.87 -7.82 -20.66
C GLY A 55 -6.73 -8.48 -19.59
N LEU A 56 -7.18 -7.73 -18.59
CA LEU A 56 -8.06 -8.23 -17.53
C LEU A 56 -9.42 -8.67 -18.10
N GLU A 57 -10.04 -7.84 -18.94
CA GLU A 57 -11.29 -8.16 -19.63
C GLU A 57 -11.17 -9.43 -20.47
N TYR A 58 -10.06 -9.58 -21.21
CA TYR A 58 -9.76 -10.79 -21.94
C TYR A 58 -9.66 -12.02 -21.03
N LEU A 59 -8.89 -11.94 -19.94
CA LEU A 59 -8.73 -13.05 -19.00
C LEU A 59 -10.06 -13.46 -18.36
N ILE A 60 -10.94 -12.50 -18.06
CA ILE A 60 -12.30 -12.75 -17.59
C ILE A 60 -13.12 -13.46 -18.67
N SER A 61 -13.07 -12.97 -19.91
CA SER A 61 -13.81 -13.56 -21.04
C SER A 61 -13.41 -15.02 -21.32
N LYS A 62 -12.16 -15.38 -21.00
CA LYS A 62 -11.62 -16.75 -21.11
C LYS A 62 -11.84 -17.60 -19.85
N GLY A 63 -12.50 -17.07 -18.82
CA GLY A 63 -12.77 -17.77 -17.58
C GLY A 63 -11.56 -17.99 -16.67
N ILE A 64 -10.45 -17.30 -16.93
CA ILE A 64 -9.19 -17.49 -16.18
C ILE A 64 -9.28 -16.90 -14.78
N LEU A 65 -9.88 -15.72 -14.62
CA LEU A 65 -10.09 -15.16 -13.29
C LEU A 65 -11.03 -16.03 -12.45
N ASN A 66 -12.08 -16.59 -13.07
CA ASN A 66 -12.98 -17.53 -12.39
C ASN A 66 -12.24 -18.81 -11.96
N HIS A 67 -11.30 -19.27 -12.78
CA HIS A 67 -10.43 -20.39 -12.42
C HIS A 67 -9.54 -20.04 -11.21
N PHE A 68 -8.91 -18.86 -11.18
CA PHE A 68 -8.11 -18.41 -10.04
C PHE A 68 -8.94 -18.34 -8.75
N ILE A 69 -10.14 -17.77 -8.84
CA ILE A 69 -11.10 -17.72 -7.72
C ILE A 69 -11.42 -19.13 -7.22
N SER A 70 -11.66 -20.07 -8.13
CA SER A 70 -11.96 -21.46 -7.76
C SER A 70 -10.80 -22.16 -7.05
N ILE A 71 -9.54 -21.85 -7.42
CA ILE A 71 -8.35 -22.36 -6.72
C ILE A 71 -8.31 -21.78 -5.31
N LEU A 72 -8.45 -20.46 -5.19
CA LEU A 72 -8.40 -19.77 -3.90
C LEU A 72 -9.51 -20.18 -2.93
N GLN A 73 -10.71 -20.49 -3.45
CA GLN A 73 -11.83 -21.01 -2.65
C GLN A 73 -11.67 -22.47 -2.24
N LYS A 74 -10.92 -23.27 -3.00
CA LYS A 74 -10.62 -24.67 -2.64
C LYS A 74 -9.53 -24.78 -1.59
N ASP A 75 -8.62 -23.81 -1.57
CA ASP A 75 -7.57 -23.64 -0.57
C ASP A 75 -8.15 -23.22 0.80
N ASN A 76 -8.82 -24.19 1.45
CA ASN A 76 -9.56 -24.04 2.69
C ASN A 76 -8.73 -24.36 3.94
N ASP A 77 -7.54 -24.94 3.77
CA ASP A 77 -6.61 -25.36 4.82
C ASP A 77 -5.22 -24.70 4.68
N GLY A 78 -5.06 -23.76 3.75
CA GLY A 78 -3.78 -23.12 3.45
C GLY A 78 -2.82 -23.99 2.64
N ALA A 79 -3.22 -25.20 2.23
CA ALA A 79 -2.37 -26.11 1.48
C ALA A 79 -2.16 -25.69 0.01
N GLY A 80 -2.85 -24.66 -0.47
CA GLY A 80 -2.68 -24.10 -1.82
C GLY A 80 -1.30 -23.50 -2.09
N GLY A 81 -0.45 -23.38 -1.08
CA GLY A 81 0.98 -23.10 -1.21
C GLY A 81 1.31 -21.86 -2.03
N LEU A 82 2.41 -21.93 -2.79
CA LEU A 82 2.93 -20.80 -3.56
C LEU A 82 1.99 -20.32 -4.66
N VAL A 83 1.17 -21.21 -5.22
CA VAL A 83 0.18 -20.84 -6.24
C VAL A 83 -0.89 -19.94 -5.64
N ALA A 84 -1.45 -20.30 -4.47
CA ALA A 84 -2.44 -19.46 -3.80
C ALA A 84 -1.86 -18.08 -3.44
N GLU A 85 -0.65 -18.03 -2.87
CA GLU A 85 0.05 -16.77 -2.57
C GLU A 85 0.26 -15.92 -3.84
N LYS A 86 0.66 -16.56 -4.94
CA LYS A 86 0.87 -15.88 -6.23
C LYS A 86 -0.43 -15.31 -6.77
N LEU A 87 -1.53 -16.05 -6.71
CA LEU A 87 -2.84 -15.59 -7.17
C LEU A 87 -3.34 -14.39 -6.35
N ILE A 88 -3.20 -14.43 -5.02
CA ILE A 88 -3.53 -13.31 -4.13
C ILE A 88 -2.68 -12.08 -4.46
N THR A 89 -1.39 -12.29 -4.72
CA THR A 89 -0.46 -11.23 -5.14
C THR A 89 -0.89 -10.61 -6.47
N ILE A 90 -1.28 -11.43 -7.45
CA ILE A 90 -1.78 -10.96 -8.76
C ILE A 90 -3.01 -10.07 -8.57
N THR A 91 -4.00 -10.53 -7.80
CA THR A 91 -5.22 -9.74 -7.56
C THR A 91 -4.94 -8.47 -6.77
N GLY A 92 -4.00 -8.49 -5.83
CA GLY A 92 -3.47 -7.27 -5.18
C GLY A 92 -2.83 -6.29 -6.18
N ASN A 93 -2.01 -6.79 -7.11
CA ASN A 93 -1.37 -5.94 -8.13
C ASN A 93 -2.36 -5.35 -9.13
N ILE A 94 -3.44 -6.08 -9.45
CA ILE A 94 -4.56 -5.54 -10.25
C ILE A 94 -5.23 -4.37 -9.51
N PHE A 95 -5.54 -4.52 -8.21
CA PHE A 95 -6.11 -3.42 -7.40
C PHE A 95 -5.21 -2.20 -7.36
N ARG A 96 -3.90 -2.41 -7.20
CA ARG A 96 -2.90 -1.33 -7.12
C ARG A 96 -2.88 -0.47 -8.38
N GLN A 97 -3.11 -1.07 -9.54
CA GLN A 97 -2.81 -0.45 -10.83
C GLN A 97 -3.76 0.70 -11.20
N SER A 98 -5.08 0.55 -11.05
CA SER A 98 -6.03 1.64 -11.34
C SER A 98 -7.41 1.41 -10.73
N ALA A 99 -8.14 2.51 -10.47
CA ALA A 99 -9.53 2.45 -10.02
C ALA A 99 -10.46 1.65 -10.96
N GLN A 100 -10.23 1.71 -12.28
CA GLN A 100 -11.01 0.94 -13.26
C GLN A 100 -10.79 -0.57 -13.11
N LEU A 101 -9.54 -1.01 -12.93
CA LEU A 101 -9.23 -2.42 -12.69
C LEU A 101 -9.79 -2.89 -11.35
N SER A 102 -9.73 -2.04 -10.31
CA SER A 102 -10.38 -2.33 -9.03
C SER A 102 -11.89 -2.52 -9.17
N GLN A 103 -12.57 -1.69 -9.97
CA GLN A 103 -14.02 -1.83 -10.23
C GLN A 103 -14.37 -3.19 -10.86
N ILE A 104 -13.55 -3.66 -11.82
CA ILE A 104 -13.73 -4.96 -12.45
C ILE A 104 -13.50 -6.08 -11.44
N LEU A 105 -12.42 -5.99 -10.65
CA LEU A 105 -12.06 -7.05 -9.72
C LEU A 105 -13.04 -7.15 -8.53
N LEU A 106 -13.64 -6.03 -8.11
CA LEU A 106 -14.70 -5.98 -7.09
C LEU A 106 -16.03 -6.62 -7.53
N SER A 107 -16.22 -6.91 -8.84
CA SER A 107 -17.40 -7.69 -9.27
C SER A 107 -17.23 -9.20 -9.04
N LEU A 108 -16.08 -9.63 -8.51
CA LEU A 108 -15.74 -11.01 -8.19
C LEU A 108 -15.64 -11.17 -6.67
N PRO A 109 -15.84 -12.39 -6.11
CA PRO A 109 -15.86 -12.62 -4.66
C PRO A 109 -14.46 -12.63 -4.02
N ILE A 110 -13.53 -11.80 -4.53
CA ILE A 110 -12.12 -11.84 -4.13
C ILE A 110 -11.91 -11.27 -2.71
N VAL A 111 -12.72 -10.29 -2.32
CA VAL A 111 -12.57 -9.63 -1.01
C VAL A 111 -13.14 -10.51 0.10
N GLU A 112 -14.21 -11.25 -0.18
CA GLU A 112 -14.76 -12.28 0.69
C GLU A 112 -13.74 -13.41 0.90
N ILE A 113 -13.00 -13.79 -0.14
CA ILE A 113 -11.89 -14.76 -0.03
C ILE A 113 -10.77 -14.21 0.86
N TYR A 114 -10.42 -12.94 0.74
CA TYR A 114 -9.43 -12.32 1.62
C TYR A 114 -9.90 -12.30 3.08
N ALA A 115 -11.16 -11.98 3.32
CA ALA A 115 -11.74 -11.98 4.66
C ALA A 115 -11.66 -13.38 5.30
N ASP A 116 -12.06 -14.42 4.56
CA ASP A 116 -12.00 -15.81 5.02
C ASP A 116 -10.56 -16.27 5.30
N LYS A 117 -9.61 -15.95 4.41
CA LYS A 117 -8.19 -16.29 4.62
C LYS A 117 -7.58 -15.56 5.80
N LEU A 118 -7.92 -14.29 6.00
CA LEU A 118 -7.44 -13.50 7.13
C LEU A 118 -8.01 -14.02 8.46
N GLU A 119 -9.28 -14.43 8.50
CA GLU A 119 -9.91 -15.04 9.68
C GLU A 119 -9.26 -16.39 10.04
N LYS A 120 -8.91 -17.19 9.03
CA LYS A 120 -8.22 -18.48 9.19
C LYS A 120 -6.70 -18.38 9.37
N GLN A 121 -6.13 -17.18 9.28
CA GLN A 121 -4.67 -16.93 9.34
C GLN A 121 -3.90 -17.68 8.24
N PHE A 122 -4.45 -17.72 7.03
CA PHE A 122 -3.78 -18.31 5.86
C PHE A 122 -3.31 -17.23 4.90
N HIS A 123 -2.06 -17.39 4.42
CA HIS A 123 -1.46 -16.47 3.45
C HIS A 123 -1.52 -15.00 3.92
N GLU A 124 -1.30 -14.77 5.22
CA GLU A 124 -1.57 -13.48 5.87
C GLU A 124 -0.84 -12.31 5.19
N MET A 125 0.45 -12.48 4.86
CA MET A 125 1.24 -11.44 4.21
C MET A 125 0.68 -10.99 2.85
N PRO A 126 0.47 -11.86 1.84
CA PRO A 126 -0.10 -11.43 0.57
C PRO A 126 -1.55 -10.95 0.70
N VAL A 127 -2.35 -11.51 1.62
CA VAL A 127 -3.72 -11.05 1.89
C VAL A 127 -3.73 -9.61 2.43
N ILE A 128 -2.94 -9.32 3.47
CA ILE A 128 -2.84 -7.98 4.06
C ILE A 128 -2.35 -6.97 3.00
N SER A 129 -1.34 -7.35 2.20
CA SER A 129 -0.86 -6.50 1.11
C SER A 129 -1.94 -6.21 0.06
N ALA A 130 -2.72 -7.23 -0.33
CA ALA A 130 -3.80 -7.08 -1.30
C ALA A 130 -4.96 -6.21 -0.77
N ILE A 131 -5.28 -6.30 0.52
CA ILE A 131 -6.26 -5.41 1.18
C ILE A 131 -5.74 -3.95 1.17
N GLY A 132 -4.45 -3.74 1.42
CA GLY A 132 -3.79 -2.43 1.26
C GLY A 132 -3.95 -1.86 -0.14
N ALA A 133 -3.64 -2.67 -1.16
CA ALA A 133 -3.77 -2.30 -2.56
C ALA A 133 -5.22 -2.00 -2.97
N LEU A 134 -6.21 -2.72 -2.42
CA LEU A 134 -7.63 -2.42 -2.62
C LEU A 134 -7.96 -0.99 -2.18
N GLY A 135 -7.46 -0.55 -1.02
CA GLY A 135 -7.70 0.81 -0.51
C GLY A 135 -6.93 1.93 -1.22
N ARG A 136 -6.11 1.64 -2.23
CA ARG A 136 -5.30 2.62 -2.96
C ARG A 136 -6.10 3.55 -3.89
N HIS A 137 -7.36 3.26 -4.14
CA HIS A 137 -8.23 4.10 -4.99
C HIS A 137 -9.55 4.35 -4.27
N SER A 138 -10.22 5.48 -4.57
CA SER A 138 -11.43 5.90 -3.85
C SER A 138 -12.55 4.85 -3.87
N ILE A 139 -12.66 4.08 -4.96
CA ILE A 139 -13.62 2.99 -5.09
C ILE A 139 -13.38 1.87 -4.05
N GLY A 140 -12.14 1.43 -3.89
CA GLY A 140 -11.82 0.39 -2.92
C GLY A 140 -11.87 0.90 -1.48
N GLN A 141 -11.55 2.17 -1.25
CA GLN A 141 -11.79 2.82 0.04
C GLN A 141 -13.27 2.85 0.41
N LYS A 142 -14.16 3.17 -0.53
CA LYS A 142 -15.61 3.11 -0.31
C LYS A 142 -16.08 1.70 0.00
N TYR A 143 -15.59 0.72 -0.75
CA TYR A 143 -15.88 -0.70 -0.48
C TYR A 143 -15.44 -1.08 0.94
N LEU A 144 -14.22 -0.72 1.35
CA LEU A 144 -13.69 -0.99 2.69
C LEU A 144 -14.48 -0.27 3.80
N GLN A 145 -15.00 0.94 3.54
CA GLN A 145 -15.87 1.66 4.47
C GLN A 145 -17.21 0.93 4.66
N GLU A 146 -17.81 0.47 3.57
CA GLU A 146 -19.07 -0.30 3.61
C GLU A 146 -18.87 -1.67 4.26
N ASN A 147 -17.65 -2.22 4.18
CA ASN A 147 -17.28 -3.53 4.70
C ASN A 147 -16.24 -3.43 5.84
N GLY A 148 -16.48 -2.54 6.81
CA GLY A 148 -15.52 -2.21 7.87
C GLY A 148 -15.01 -3.38 8.72
N ALA A 149 -15.72 -4.52 8.74
CA ALA A 149 -15.27 -5.74 9.42
C ALA A 149 -13.91 -6.24 8.91
N LEU A 150 -13.62 -6.07 7.61
CA LEU A 150 -12.34 -6.49 7.04
C LEU A 150 -11.16 -5.71 7.63
N LEU A 151 -11.35 -4.43 7.96
CA LEU A 151 -10.32 -3.59 8.57
C LEU A 151 -10.16 -3.89 10.06
N LEU A 152 -11.24 -4.23 10.75
CA LEU A 152 -11.17 -4.69 12.14
C LEU A 152 -10.33 -5.97 12.25
N ASN A 153 -10.42 -6.86 11.25
CA ASN A 153 -9.61 -8.07 11.20
C ASN A 153 -8.10 -7.80 11.01
N LEU A 154 -7.70 -6.58 10.63
CA LEU A 154 -6.30 -6.18 10.59
C LEU A 154 -5.73 -5.76 11.95
N SER A 155 -6.60 -5.41 12.92
CA SER A 155 -6.20 -4.89 14.23
C SER A 155 -5.22 -5.80 15.00
N PRO A 156 -5.41 -7.13 15.08
CA PRO A 156 -4.49 -8.02 15.81
C PRO A 156 -3.05 -7.99 15.30
N TYR A 157 -2.85 -7.66 14.02
CA TYR A 157 -1.53 -7.66 13.38
C TYR A 157 -0.66 -6.47 13.80
N PHE A 158 -1.24 -5.40 14.38
CA PHE A 158 -0.44 -4.31 14.93
C PHE A 158 0.36 -4.75 16.17
N ASP A 159 -0.16 -5.71 16.93
CA ASP A 159 0.49 -6.20 18.15
C ASP A 159 1.20 -7.55 17.97
N CYS A 160 1.25 -8.09 16.75
CA CYS A 160 1.87 -9.39 16.50
C CYS A 160 3.38 -9.38 16.84
N ALA A 161 4.02 -10.55 17.01
CA ALA A 161 5.45 -10.60 17.28
C ALA A 161 6.31 -10.39 16.02
N ASP A 162 5.80 -10.83 14.87
CA ASP A 162 6.50 -10.85 13.59
C ASP A 162 6.71 -9.43 13.04
N ASN A 163 7.97 -9.05 12.77
CA ASN A 163 8.29 -7.75 12.20
C ASN A 163 7.97 -7.67 10.71
N ASP A 164 8.08 -8.76 9.95
CA ASP A 164 7.81 -8.76 8.52
C ASP A 164 6.30 -8.56 8.28
N LEU A 165 5.48 -9.25 9.08
CA LEU A 165 4.02 -9.09 9.06
C LEU A 165 3.61 -7.66 9.45
N LYS A 166 4.24 -7.05 10.46
CA LYS A 166 4.05 -5.64 10.80
C LYS A 166 4.42 -4.71 9.67
N ILE A 167 5.57 -4.92 9.02
CA ILE A 167 6.01 -4.08 7.91
C ILE A 167 4.99 -4.14 6.77
N ILE A 168 4.51 -5.34 6.41
CA ILE A 168 3.47 -5.53 5.40
C ILE A 168 2.17 -4.82 5.79
N LEU A 169 1.72 -4.96 7.04
CA LEU A 169 0.54 -4.27 7.57
C LEU A 169 0.67 -2.74 7.47
N LEU A 170 1.78 -2.18 7.95
CA LEU A 170 2.02 -0.74 7.95
C LEU A 170 2.11 -0.19 6.52
N ASN A 171 2.75 -0.92 5.61
CA ASN A 171 2.78 -0.56 4.19
C ASN A 171 1.39 -0.63 3.56
N ALA A 172 0.59 -1.65 3.89
CA ALA A 172 -0.79 -1.76 3.42
C ALA A 172 -1.63 -0.57 3.89
N VAL A 173 -1.55 -0.20 5.18
CA VAL A 173 -2.23 0.97 5.74
C VAL A 173 -1.76 2.26 5.06
N SER A 174 -0.45 2.44 4.89
CA SER A 174 0.11 3.61 4.18
C SER A 174 -0.41 3.71 2.74
N GLU A 175 -0.48 2.58 2.03
CA GLU A 175 -1.01 2.50 0.67
C GLU A 175 -2.49 2.91 0.60
N MET A 176 -3.32 2.48 1.57
CA MET A 176 -4.74 2.86 1.63
C MET A 176 -4.93 4.37 1.78
N PHE A 177 -4.06 5.06 2.52
CA PHE A 177 -4.19 6.50 2.78
C PHE A 177 -3.32 7.35 1.84
N GLY A 178 -2.53 6.71 0.96
CA GLY A 178 -1.53 7.36 0.10
C GLY A 178 -2.06 8.03 -1.17
N ASN A 179 -3.35 7.90 -1.49
CA ASN A 179 -3.93 8.30 -2.80
C ASN A 179 -3.63 9.73 -3.25
N SER A 180 -3.62 9.95 -4.56
CA SER A 180 -3.52 11.30 -5.13
C SER A 180 -4.75 12.14 -4.77
N LEU A 181 -4.57 13.45 -4.60
CA LEU A 181 -5.66 14.43 -4.36
C LEU A 181 -6.72 14.43 -5.49
N LYS A 182 -6.41 13.87 -6.67
CA LYS A 182 -7.35 13.75 -7.81
C LYS A 182 -8.39 12.64 -7.64
N ASP A 183 -8.15 11.67 -6.75
CA ASP A 183 -9.02 10.53 -6.47
C ASP A 183 -9.31 10.46 -4.96
N GLU A 184 -9.78 11.57 -4.41
CA GLU A 184 -10.10 11.69 -2.98
C GLU A 184 -11.43 11.01 -2.63
N ASN A 185 -11.39 10.21 -1.58
CA ASN A 185 -12.60 9.80 -0.88
C ASN A 185 -12.95 10.85 0.20
N PRO A 186 -14.12 11.52 0.12
CA PRO A 186 -14.49 12.55 1.09
C PRO A 186 -14.62 12.00 2.53
N ASN A 187 -14.88 10.69 2.67
CA ASN A 187 -15.05 10.03 3.96
C ASN A 187 -13.79 9.30 4.43
N ILE A 188 -12.62 9.60 3.87
CA ILE A 188 -11.37 8.87 4.18
C ILE A 188 -11.04 8.83 5.68
N HIS A 189 -11.43 9.85 6.44
CA HIS A 189 -11.28 9.85 7.90
C HIS A 189 -12.11 8.75 8.57
N THR A 190 -13.34 8.49 8.10
CA THR A 190 -14.17 7.39 8.59
C THR A 190 -13.50 6.03 8.37
N LEU A 191 -12.89 5.83 7.20
CA LEU A 191 -12.09 4.64 6.91
C LEU A 191 -10.94 4.50 7.91
N TYR A 192 -10.19 5.57 8.15
CA TYR A 192 -9.10 5.58 9.13
C TYR A 192 -9.58 5.20 10.54
N THR A 193 -10.68 5.80 11.00
CA THR A 193 -11.25 5.49 12.33
C THR A 193 -11.79 4.06 12.44
N SER A 194 -12.17 3.43 11.32
CA SER A 194 -12.70 2.06 11.31
C SER A 194 -11.65 1.00 11.66
N LEU A 195 -10.35 1.31 11.54
CA LEU A 195 -9.28 0.45 12.08
C LEU A 195 -9.45 0.20 13.58
N SER A 196 -10.16 1.09 14.31
CA SER A 196 -10.58 0.94 15.70
C SER A 196 -9.45 0.54 16.66
N LEU A 197 -8.26 1.09 16.44
CA LEU A 197 -7.07 0.77 17.22
C LEU A 197 -7.10 1.44 18.59
N ASN A 198 -6.66 0.70 19.61
CA ASN A 198 -6.43 1.22 20.95
C ASN A 198 -5.08 0.70 21.46
N PRO A 199 -4.04 1.54 21.59
CA PRO A 199 -4.05 3.01 21.49
C PRO A 199 -4.25 3.52 20.05
N PRO A 200 -4.53 4.84 19.85
CA PRO A 200 -4.72 5.42 18.52
C PRO A 200 -3.54 5.17 17.57
N THR A 201 -3.80 5.08 16.26
CA THR A 201 -2.81 4.72 15.24
C THR A 201 -1.53 5.55 15.33
N THR A 202 -1.64 6.87 15.51
CA THR A 202 -0.48 7.77 15.68
C THR A 202 0.38 7.44 16.90
N GLN A 203 -0.25 6.99 18.00
CA GLN A 203 0.47 6.51 19.18
C GLN A 203 1.15 5.16 18.92
N ILE A 204 0.52 4.27 18.16
CA ILE A 204 1.14 3.02 17.70
C ILE A 204 2.35 3.34 16.80
N MET A 205 2.22 4.30 15.88
CA MET A 205 3.34 4.73 15.02
C MET A 205 4.50 5.26 15.87
N LEU A 206 4.22 6.08 16.90
CA LEU A 206 5.24 6.55 17.83
C LEU A 206 6.00 5.38 18.50
N ASN A 207 5.28 4.31 18.87
CA ASN A 207 5.89 3.12 19.46
C ASN A 207 6.80 2.38 18.47
N PHE A 208 6.43 2.34 17.18
CA PHE A 208 7.22 1.71 16.13
C PHE A 208 8.44 2.51 15.71
N ILE A 209 8.32 3.83 15.55
CA ILE A 209 9.47 4.69 15.20
C ILE A 209 10.51 4.78 16.33
N ARG A 210 10.20 4.28 17.53
CA ARG A 210 11.15 4.14 18.65
C ARG A 210 11.85 2.78 18.68
N LYS A 211 11.47 1.84 17.82
CA LYS A 211 12.08 0.50 17.78
C LYS A 211 13.47 0.56 17.12
N PRO A 212 14.38 -0.35 17.49
CA PRO A 212 15.72 -0.40 16.89
C PRO A 212 15.72 -0.86 15.42
N PHE A 213 14.63 -1.46 14.93
CA PHE A 213 14.53 -1.99 13.57
C PHE A 213 14.16 -0.90 12.56
N PHE A 214 15.10 -0.53 11.69
CA PHE A 214 14.92 0.55 10.72
C PHE A 214 13.73 0.31 9.77
N GLU A 215 13.55 -0.90 9.23
CA GLU A 215 12.44 -1.19 8.31
C GLU A 215 11.06 -1.02 8.97
N VAL A 216 10.94 -1.35 10.26
CA VAL A 216 9.71 -1.11 11.04
C VAL A 216 9.49 0.40 11.23
N ARG A 217 10.54 1.16 11.54
CA ARG A 217 10.45 2.62 11.64
C ARG A 217 10.03 3.25 10.32
N LYS A 218 10.64 2.83 9.21
CA LYS A 218 10.35 3.27 7.84
C LYS A 218 8.89 3.04 7.48
N ALA A 219 8.37 1.85 7.71
CA ALA A 219 6.96 1.55 7.45
C ALA A 219 6.02 2.43 8.29
N ALA A 220 6.35 2.67 9.56
CA ALA A 220 5.58 3.58 10.42
C ALA A 220 5.67 5.05 9.96
N TYR A 221 6.83 5.51 9.49
CA TYR A 221 6.94 6.84 8.86
C TYR A 221 6.09 6.95 7.61
N SER A 222 6.01 5.91 6.80
CA SER A 222 5.16 5.88 5.60
C SER A 222 3.67 6.08 5.95
N VAL A 223 3.20 5.51 7.06
CA VAL A 223 1.82 5.75 7.55
C VAL A 223 1.64 7.21 7.97
N LEU A 224 2.55 7.76 8.77
CA LEU A 224 2.50 9.16 9.20
C LEU A 224 2.52 10.12 8.00
N TYR A 225 3.37 9.85 7.01
CA TYR A 225 3.45 10.61 5.77
C TYR A 225 2.13 10.55 4.98
N ALA A 226 1.53 9.37 4.86
CA ALA A 226 0.27 9.19 4.12
C ALA A 226 -0.89 10.01 4.72
N ILE A 227 -0.97 10.10 6.05
CA ILE A 227 -2.03 10.88 6.72
C ILE A 227 -1.70 12.38 6.87
N ALA A 228 -0.42 12.77 6.81
CA ALA A 228 0.02 14.16 6.99
C ALA A 228 -0.43 15.13 5.89
N LYS A 229 -1.05 14.64 4.81
CA LYS A 229 -1.68 15.49 3.80
C LYS A 229 -3.08 15.98 4.22
N PHE A 230 -3.73 15.31 5.18
CA PHE A 230 -5.09 15.62 5.60
C PHE A 230 -5.12 16.49 6.86
N ASN A 231 -6.03 17.47 6.93
CA ASN A 231 -6.16 18.36 8.08
C ASN A 231 -6.38 17.61 9.40
N TRP A 232 -7.20 16.55 9.37
CA TRP A 232 -7.45 15.69 10.54
C TRP A 232 -6.18 14.90 10.92
N GLY A 233 -5.43 14.38 9.94
CA GLY A 233 -4.20 13.62 10.18
C GLY A 233 -3.09 14.48 10.74
N ILE A 234 -2.92 15.70 10.22
CA ILE A 234 -1.99 16.71 10.77
C ILE A 234 -2.35 17.04 12.23
N SER A 235 -3.65 17.29 12.48
CA SER A 235 -4.14 17.59 13.83
C SER A 235 -3.88 16.44 14.79
N GLU A 236 -4.09 15.19 14.34
CA GLU A 236 -3.83 14.01 15.14
C GLU A 236 -2.34 13.85 15.46
N ILE A 237 -1.45 13.95 14.47
CA ILE A 237 0.01 13.92 14.67
C ILE A 237 0.44 14.97 15.70
N ALA A 238 -0.10 16.18 15.61
CA ALA A 238 0.23 17.28 16.50
C ALA A 238 -0.32 17.09 17.92
N ALA A 239 -1.44 16.37 18.07
CA ALA A 239 -2.09 16.08 19.33
C ALA A 239 -1.50 14.85 20.05
N THR A 240 -0.86 13.91 19.34
CA THR A 240 -0.23 12.73 19.94
C THR A 240 0.92 13.13 20.87
N PRO A 241 0.84 12.80 22.17
CA PRO A 241 1.85 13.21 23.14
C PRO A 241 3.26 12.72 22.78
N GLY A 242 4.20 13.66 22.66
CA GLY A 242 5.62 13.37 22.39
C GLY A 242 5.93 12.89 20.97
N LEU A 243 4.95 12.75 20.07
CA LEU A 243 5.21 12.34 18.69
C LEU A 243 5.93 13.46 17.93
N LEU A 244 5.37 14.67 17.93
CA LEU A 244 5.97 15.79 17.20
C LEU A 244 7.35 16.15 17.73
N ASP A 245 7.53 16.16 19.06
CA ASP A 245 8.82 16.42 19.70
C ASP A 245 9.85 15.35 19.33
N PHE A 246 9.41 14.08 19.23
CA PHE A 246 10.27 12.99 18.81
C PHE A 246 10.74 13.16 17.36
N LEU A 247 9.84 13.55 16.45
CA LEU A 247 10.15 13.80 15.04
C LEU A 247 11.09 15.00 14.86
N LEU A 248 10.87 16.09 15.60
CA LEU A 248 11.68 17.32 15.55
C LEU A 248 13.10 17.12 16.11
N ASN A 249 13.29 16.18 17.04
CA ASN A 249 14.61 15.88 17.58
C ASN A 249 15.39 14.92 16.66
N ARG A 250 16.39 15.46 15.98
CA ARG A 250 17.29 14.73 15.05
C ARG A 250 18.07 13.62 15.71
N GLN A 251 18.42 13.75 16.99
CA GLN A 251 19.19 12.73 17.72
C GLN A 251 18.41 11.43 17.89
N ASN A 252 17.09 11.47 17.70
CA ASN A 252 16.25 10.28 17.75
C ASN A 252 16.28 9.46 16.47
N GLU A 253 17.01 9.87 15.42
CA GLU A 253 17.21 9.06 14.20
C GLU A 253 18.71 8.95 13.87
N PRO A 254 19.29 7.74 13.95
CA PRO A 254 20.65 7.52 13.49
C PRO A 254 20.81 7.51 11.96
N GLU A 255 19.80 7.08 11.23
CA GLU A 255 19.86 6.81 9.78
C GLU A 255 19.40 8.01 8.95
N ILE A 256 20.18 8.36 7.93
CA ILE A 256 19.88 9.47 7.01
C ILE A 256 18.54 9.26 6.29
N GLU A 257 18.22 8.02 5.91
CA GLU A 257 16.94 7.71 5.28
C GLU A 257 15.76 7.96 6.24
N GLY A 258 15.90 7.64 7.52
CA GLY A 258 14.88 7.97 8.53
C GLY A 258 14.70 9.48 8.70
N LEU A 259 15.80 10.25 8.69
CA LEU A 259 15.73 11.72 8.70
C LEU A 259 15.03 12.28 7.45
N THR A 260 15.24 11.64 6.30
CA THR A 260 14.57 12.00 5.04
C THR A 260 13.07 11.79 5.15
N TRP A 261 12.62 10.65 5.69
CA TRP A 261 11.20 10.39 5.95
C TRP A 261 10.55 11.43 6.87
N ARG A 262 11.22 11.80 7.97
CA ARG A 262 10.74 12.84 8.89
C ARG A 262 10.62 14.19 8.20
N PHE A 263 11.61 14.54 7.38
CA PHE A 263 11.60 15.75 6.58
C PHE A 263 10.41 15.77 5.62
N SER A 264 10.15 14.67 4.90
CA SER A 264 9.00 14.57 3.99
C SER A 264 7.64 14.70 4.70
N ILE A 265 7.51 14.21 5.93
CA ILE A 265 6.30 14.43 6.75
C ILE A 265 6.11 15.93 7.03
N PHE A 266 7.18 16.63 7.40
CA PHE A 266 7.15 18.07 7.63
C PHE A 266 6.86 18.86 6.36
N GLU A 267 7.43 18.47 5.21
CA GLU A 267 7.08 19.08 3.92
C GLU A 267 5.59 18.96 3.64
N LYS A 268 4.97 17.79 3.85
CA LYS A 268 3.52 17.61 3.68
C LYS A 268 2.70 18.55 4.58
N ILE A 269 3.11 18.72 5.83
CA ILE A 269 2.46 19.65 6.76
C ILE A 269 2.61 21.10 6.28
N LEU A 270 3.79 21.49 5.78
CA LEU A 270 4.07 22.86 5.32
C LEU A 270 3.39 23.18 3.98
N GLU A 271 3.25 22.18 3.09
CA GLU A 271 2.53 22.28 1.81
C GLU A 271 1.01 22.38 1.99
N ASN A 272 0.47 21.85 3.10
CA ASN A 272 -0.96 21.92 3.37
C ASN A 272 -1.36 23.37 3.75
N PRO A 273 -2.35 23.98 3.05
CA PRO A 273 -2.78 25.35 3.31
C PRO A 273 -3.22 25.62 4.75
N ASP A 274 -3.81 24.63 5.41
CA ASP A 274 -4.32 24.69 6.77
C ASP A 274 -3.33 24.12 7.80
N GLY A 275 -2.14 23.67 7.37
CA GLY A 275 -1.16 23.01 8.23
C GLY A 275 -0.78 23.83 9.47
N LYS A 276 -0.68 25.16 9.33
CA LYS A 276 -0.43 26.09 10.45
C LYS A 276 -1.55 26.09 11.49
N GLN A 277 -2.80 26.02 11.03
CA GLN A 277 -3.96 25.95 11.92
C GLN A 277 -4.03 24.58 12.60
N CYS A 278 -3.84 23.50 11.85
CA CYS A 278 -3.92 22.13 12.36
C CYS A 278 -2.86 21.82 13.43
N VAL A 279 -1.61 22.26 13.22
CA VAL A 279 -0.51 21.99 14.15
C VAL A 279 -0.45 23.00 15.31
N GLY A 280 -0.93 24.22 15.09
CA GLY A 280 -0.77 25.34 16.00
C GLY A 280 0.51 26.14 15.73
N ILE A 281 0.44 27.45 15.99
CA ILE A 281 1.43 28.43 15.50
C ILE A 281 2.86 28.17 15.99
N GLU A 282 3.05 27.85 17.26
CA GLU A 282 4.36 27.62 17.86
C GLU A 282 5.04 26.40 17.25
N LYS A 283 4.34 25.26 17.27
CA LYS A 283 4.80 24.00 16.69
C LYS A 283 5.06 24.13 15.18
N TYR A 284 4.23 24.88 14.45
CA TYR A 284 4.44 25.16 13.03
C TYR A 284 5.75 25.90 12.76
N TYR A 285 6.11 26.89 13.59
CA TYR A 285 7.40 27.58 13.45
C TYR A 285 8.59 26.66 13.74
N ASN A 286 8.48 25.73 14.70
CA ASN A 286 9.51 24.73 14.95
C ASN A 286 9.72 23.81 13.74
N ILE A 287 8.63 23.39 13.09
CA ILE A 287 8.67 22.61 11.84
C ILE A 287 9.33 23.43 10.73
N LEU A 288 8.93 24.69 10.55
CA LEU A 288 9.51 25.59 9.54
C LEU A 288 11.02 25.78 9.75
N GLU A 289 11.45 25.97 10.99
CA GLU A 289 12.87 26.10 11.32
C GLU A 289 13.63 24.80 11.07
N TYR A 290 13.05 23.66 11.46
CA TYR A 290 13.61 22.34 11.17
C TYR A 290 13.82 22.16 9.65
N ALA A 291 12.81 22.51 8.85
CA ALA A 291 12.87 22.39 7.39
C ALA A 291 13.94 23.33 6.77
N LYS A 292 14.01 24.58 7.24
CA LYS A 292 15.02 25.56 6.79
C LYS A 292 16.46 25.12 7.03
N ARG A 293 16.70 24.42 8.14
CA ARG A 293 18.03 23.90 8.50
C ARG A 293 18.46 22.69 7.62
N GLY A 294 17.54 22.08 6.87
CA GLY A 294 17.82 20.93 6.01
C GLY A 294 17.97 19.60 6.76
N ILE A 295 18.21 18.50 6.05
CA ILE A 295 18.22 17.13 6.62
C ILE A 295 19.45 16.87 7.51
N VAL A 296 20.62 17.42 7.18
CA VAL A 296 21.92 17.08 7.80
C VAL A 296 22.40 18.16 8.80
N PHE A 297 21.49 18.92 9.40
CA PHE A 297 21.88 19.95 10.37
C PHE A 297 22.46 19.34 11.66
N VAL A 298 23.70 19.71 12.01
CA VAL A 298 24.37 19.35 13.27
C VAL A 298 24.43 20.59 14.18
N PRO A 299 23.73 20.61 15.33
CA PRO A 299 23.80 21.72 16.27
C PRO A 299 25.23 21.93 16.77
N GLY A 300 25.77 23.14 16.61
CA GLY A 300 27.13 23.50 17.06
C GLY A 300 28.23 23.40 15.99
N GLN A 301 27.91 22.97 14.76
CA GLN A 301 28.77 23.19 13.59
C GLN A 301 28.20 24.36 12.78
N SER A 302 28.98 25.41 12.61
CA SER A 302 28.71 26.49 11.66
C SER A 302 28.62 25.88 10.24
N GLU A 303 27.44 26.02 9.63
CA GLU A 303 27.03 25.72 8.25
C GLU A 303 27.90 24.77 7.39
N PRO A 304 27.34 23.67 6.85
CA PRO A 304 27.81 23.18 5.57
C PRO A 304 27.19 24.04 4.45
N ILE A 305 28.04 24.71 3.70
CA ILE A 305 27.70 25.36 2.42
C ILE A 305 27.17 24.28 1.48
N VAL A 306 25.90 24.32 1.12
CA VAL A 306 25.41 23.69 -0.11
C VAL A 306 24.62 24.73 -0.89
N LYS A 307 25.26 25.24 -1.95
CA LYS A 307 24.60 26.04 -2.99
C LYS A 307 23.48 25.19 -3.59
N LYS A 308 22.25 25.71 -3.58
CA LYS A 308 21.17 25.22 -4.44
C LYS A 308 21.57 25.46 -5.89
N GLU A 309 21.84 24.40 -6.64
CA GLU A 309 21.63 24.46 -8.08
C GLU A 309 20.14 24.24 -8.33
N ILE A 310 19.56 25.23 -9.01
CA ILE A 310 18.17 25.26 -9.46
C ILE A 310 18.13 24.50 -10.78
N TRP A 311 17.31 23.44 -10.86
CA TRP A 311 16.70 22.93 -12.09
C TRP A 311 15.27 22.49 -11.78
#